data_AF-A0A942MDP2-F1
#
_entry.id   AF-A0A942MDP2-F1
#
_cell.length_a   1.000
_cell.length_b   1.000
_cell.length_c   1.000
_cell.angle_alpha   90.00
_cell.angle_beta   90.00
_cell.angle_gamma   90.00
#
_symmetry.space_group_name_H-M   'P 1'
#
loop_
_entity.id
_entity.type
_entity.pdbx_description
1 polymer ?
#
loop_
_entity_poly.entity_id
_entity_poly.type
_entity_poly.pdbx_seq_one_letter_code
_entity_poly.pdbx_strand_id
1 'polypeptide(L)'
;MEYMTITCDIKNSCKLNNREEVQIELINTLKEINRQYAHVIASPFIITLGDEWQGLMNVECNYNEIIAFIQARMPDITFYTGIGIGEVTISNFELTVNQLDGPSFHKARKAVKLAKQLDYSLVLIK
;
A
#
# COMPACT_ATOMS: atom_id res chain seq x y z
N MET A 1 -13.40 0.12 15.25
CA MET A 1 -12.85 1.40 14.73
C MET A 1 -12.48 1.17 13.27
N GLU A 2 -12.81 2.12 12.41
CA GLU A 2 -12.49 2.01 10.99
C GLU A 2 -11.07 2.48 10.70
N TYR A 3 -10.43 1.76 9.79
CA TYR A 3 -9.12 2.05 9.25
C TYR A 3 -9.19 2.06 7.74
N MET A 4 -8.11 2.56 7.15
CA MET A 4 -7.86 2.46 5.73
C MET A 4 -6.68 1.50 5.52
N THR A 5 -6.80 0.56 4.61
CA THR A 5 -5.69 -0.28 4.15
C THR A 5 -5.35 0.14 2.73
N ILE A 6 -4.08 0.48 2.49
CA ILE A 6 -3.54 0.71 1.16
C ILE A 6 -2.71 -0.50 0.78
N THR A 7 -3.02 -1.12 -0.34
CA THR A 7 -2.21 -2.18 -0.96
C THR A 7 -1.81 -1.72 -2.36
N CYS A 8 -0.53 -1.81 -2.66
CA CYS A 8 0.02 -1.40 -3.93
C CYS A 8 0.85 -2.51 -4.55
N ASP A 9 0.93 -2.53 -5.88
CA ASP A 9 1.60 -3.59 -6.63
C ASP A 9 2.16 -3.04 -7.96
N ILE A 10 3.45 -3.27 -8.23
CA ILE A 10 4.10 -2.74 -9.43
C ILE A 10 3.50 -3.33 -10.71
N LYS A 11 3.13 -2.47 -11.67
CA LYS A 11 2.67 -2.92 -12.98
C LYS A 11 3.81 -3.60 -13.74
N ASN A 12 3.58 -4.80 -14.26
CA ASN A 12 4.53 -5.52 -15.12
C ASN A 12 5.94 -5.68 -14.52
N SER A 13 6.06 -5.91 -13.21
CA SER A 13 7.36 -6.07 -12.52
C SER A 13 8.28 -7.13 -13.13
N CYS A 14 7.73 -8.13 -13.83
CA CYS A 14 8.49 -9.15 -14.59
C CYS A 14 9.25 -8.59 -15.80
N LYS A 15 8.94 -7.38 -16.28
CA LYS A 15 9.60 -6.73 -17.42
C LYS A 15 10.66 -5.71 -16.99
N LEU A 16 10.87 -5.51 -15.70
CA LEU A 16 11.89 -4.60 -15.18
C LEU A 16 13.27 -5.21 -15.39
N ASN A 17 14.14 -4.50 -16.12
CA ASN A 17 15.53 -4.91 -16.34
C ASN A 17 16.42 -4.62 -15.11
N ASN A 18 16.05 -3.64 -14.29
CA ASN A 18 16.79 -3.16 -13.12
C ASN A 18 16.07 -3.47 -11.79
N ARG A 19 15.60 -4.72 -11.64
CA ARG A 19 14.80 -5.16 -10.48
C ARG A 19 15.43 -4.84 -9.12
N GLU A 20 16.74 -5.02 -8.99
CA GLU A 20 17.46 -4.76 -7.73
C GLU A 20 17.41 -3.27 -7.33
N GLU A 21 17.68 -2.37 -8.28
CA GLU A 21 17.63 -0.93 -8.05
C GLU A 21 16.23 -0.47 -7.65
N VAL A 22 15.20 -0.96 -8.37
CA VAL A 22 13.79 -0.66 -8.06
C VAL A 22 13.41 -1.16 -6.67
N GLN A 23 13.88 -2.35 -6.28
CA GLN A 23 13.62 -2.91 -4.95
C GLN A 23 14.27 -2.05 -3.85
N ILE A 24 15.50 -1.61 -4.05
CA ILE A 24 16.22 -0.73 -3.12
C ILE A 24 15.49 0.60 -2.98
N GLU A 25 15.08 1.22 -4.08
CA GLU A 25 14.34 2.48 -4.06
C GLU A 25 12.99 2.34 -3.38
N LEU A 26 12.27 1.23 -3.63
CA LEU A 26 11.03 0.93 -2.93
C LEU A 26 11.26 0.82 -1.41
N ILE A 27 12.27 0.06 -0.97
CA ILE A 27 12.60 -0.08 0.46
C ILE A 27 12.89 1.29 1.09
N ASN A 28 13.67 2.13 0.42
CA ASN A 28 14.00 3.47 0.92
C ASN A 28 12.77 4.37 0.98
N THR A 29 11.93 4.33 -0.06
CA THR A 29 10.67 5.07 -0.13
C THR A 29 9.72 4.68 1.01
N LEU A 30 9.54 3.39 1.28
CA LEU A 30 8.69 2.91 2.37
C LEU A 30 9.23 3.33 3.76
N LYS A 31 10.54 3.26 3.97
CA LYS A 31 11.17 3.76 5.22
C LYS A 31 10.87 5.23 5.45
N GLU A 32 10.93 6.03 4.39
CA GLU A 32 10.66 7.46 4.47
C GLU A 32 9.18 7.77 4.71
N ILE A 33 8.28 7.06 4.05
CA ILE A 33 6.82 7.16 4.29
C ILE A 33 6.50 6.83 5.74
N ASN A 34 7.05 5.72 6.25
CA ASN A 34 6.83 5.28 7.63
C ASN A 34 7.33 6.30 8.65
N ARG A 35 8.37 7.08 8.32
CA ARG A 35 8.88 8.16 9.16
C ARG A 35 8.04 9.45 9.03
N GLN A 36 7.77 9.89 7.81
CA GLN A 36 7.12 11.17 7.51
C GLN A 36 5.62 11.16 7.88
N TYR A 37 4.95 10.05 7.63
CA TYR A 37 3.51 9.87 7.85
C TYR A 37 3.20 9.05 9.11
N ALA A 38 4.17 8.89 10.02
CA ALA A 38 4.01 8.11 11.26
C ALA A 38 2.76 8.48 12.07
N HIS A 39 2.38 9.76 12.06
CA HIS A 39 1.22 10.29 12.78
C HIS A 39 -0.14 9.83 12.24
N VAL A 40 -0.22 9.38 10.99
CA VAL A 40 -1.43 8.82 10.37
C VAL A 40 -1.37 7.32 10.13
N ILE A 41 -0.21 6.69 10.33
CA ILE A 41 0.01 5.26 10.11
C ILE A 41 -0.33 4.49 11.38
N ALA A 42 -1.29 3.58 11.27
CA ALA A 42 -1.65 2.64 12.33
C ALA A 42 -0.76 1.39 12.32
N SER A 43 -0.36 0.92 11.15
CA SER A 43 0.65 -0.15 10.99
C SER A 43 1.56 0.18 9.79
N PRO A 44 2.89 0.17 9.96
CA PRO A 44 3.85 0.60 8.94
C PRO A 44 3.68 -0.09 7.59
N PHE A 45 4.04 0.62 6.52
CA PHE A 45 4.16 0.03 5.21
C PHE A 45 5.31 -0.97 5.17
N ILE A 46 5.04 -2.16 4.65
CA ILE A 46 6.04 -3.19 4.37
C ILE A 46 5.81 -3.78 2.98
N ILE A 47 6.88 -4.36 2.42
CA ILE A 47 6.76 -5.25 1.27
C ILE A 47 6.15 -6.57 1.75
N THR A 48 5.06 -6.99 1.13
CA THR A 48 4.32 -8.20 1.50
C THR A 48 4.71 -9.37 0.61
N LEU A 49 4.91 -9.14 -0.69
CA LEU A 49 5.30 -10.17 -1.64
C LEU A 49 6.01 -9.53 -2.84
N GLY A 50 7.34 -9.65 -2.91
CA GLY A 50 8.12 -9.17 -4.05
C GLY A 50 7.93 -7.68 -4.33
N ASP A 51 7.04 -7.37 -5.26
CA ASP A 51 6.64 -6.06 -5.76
C ASP A 51 5.31 -5.55 -5.19
N GLU A 52 4.67 -6.28 -4.28
CA GLU A 52 3.51 -5.84 -3.50
C GLU A 52 3.94 -5.24 -2.16
N TRP A 53 3.32 -4.13 -1.78
CA TRP A 53 3.46 -3.54 -0.45
C TRP A 53 2.10 -3.10 0.12
N GLN A 54 2.02 -3.09 1.44
CA GLN A 54 0.79 -2.78 2.16
C GLN A 54 1.08 -1.93 3.39
N GLY A 55 0.15 -1.05 3.74
CA GLY A 55 0.16 -0.27 4.98
C GLY A 55 -1.26 -0.06 5.51
N LEU A 56 -1.35 0.24 6.80
CA LEU A 56 -2.61 0.56 7.50
C LEU A 56 -2.54 1.97 8.05
N MET A 57 -3.56 2.78 7.76
CA MET A 57 -3.64 4.17 8.18
C MET A 57 -4.95 4.43 8.90
N ASN A 58 -4.97 5.52 9.67
CA ASN A 58 -6.20 6.08 10.20
C ASN A 58 -7.14 6.48 9.05
N VAL A 59 -8.45 6.36 9.25
CA VAL A 59 -9.44 6.60 8.19
C VAL A 59 -9.41 8.03 7.62
N GLU A 60 -8.96 9.00 8.41
CA GLU A 60 -8.84 10.42 8.03
C GLU A 60 -7.58 10.73 7.20
N CYS A 61 -6.72 9.73 6.96
CA CYS A 61 -5.48 9.90 6.20
C CYS A 61 -5.75 10.38 4.77
N ASN A 62 -5.00 11.39 4.31
CA ASN A 62 -4.98 11.80 2.91
C ASN A 62 -4.14 10.81 2.08
N TYR A 63 -4.77 9.75 1.61
CA TYR A 63 -4.10 8.72 0.80
C TYR A 63 -3.49 9.27 -0.50
N ASN A 64 -4.00 10.37 -1.05
CA ASN A 64 -3.44 10.96 -2.26
C ASN A 64 -2.02 11.49 -2.03
N GLU A 65 -1.74 12.04 -0.85
CA GLU A 65 -0.39 12.52 -0.50
C GLU A 65 0.61 11.37 -0.41
N ILE A 66 0.22 10.25 0.21
CA ILE A 66 1.06 9.06 0.29
C ILE A 66 1.37 8.50 -1.11
N ILE A 67 0.34 8.39 -1.96
CA ILE A 67 0.50 7.86 -3.32
C ILE A 67 1.36 8.80 -4.17
N ALA A 68 1.11 10.11 -4.11
CA ALA A 68 1.90 11.10 -4.82
C ALA A 68 3.37 11.10 -4.36
N PHE A 69 3.63 10.89 -3.06
CA PHE A 69 4.98 10.75 -2.54
C PHE A 69 5.69 9.52 -3.14
N ILE A 70 5.03 8.36 -3.20
CA ILE A 70 5.61 7.16 -3.83
C ILE A 70 5.93 7.42 -5.31
N GLN A 71 4.98 8.01 -6.05
CA GLN A 71 5.16 8.34 -7.46
C GLN A 71 6.31 9.33 -7.68
N ALA A 72 6.47 10.32 -6.80
CA ALA A 72 7.55 11.29 -6.90
C ALA A 72 8.93 10.68 -6.64
N ARG A 73 9.02 9.66 -5.77
CA ARG A 73 10.27 8.93 -5.51
C ARG A 73 10.60 7.89 -6.55
N MET A 74 9.58 7.30 -7.18
CA MET A 74 9.74 6.26 -8.18
C MET A 74 9.03 6.64 -9.50
N PRO A 75 9.44 7.73 -10.18
CA PRO A 75 8.70 8.31 -11.31
C PRO A 75 8.59 7.38 -12.53
N ASP A 76 9.57 6.49 -12.71
CA ASP A 76 9.60 5.53 -13.82
C ASP A 76 8.79 4.25 -13.52
N ILE A 77 8.23 4.14 -12.31
CA ILE A 77 7.50 2.96 -11.86
C ILE A 77 6.01 3.27 -11.78
N THR A 78 5.24 2.52 -12.57
CA THR A 78 3.78 2.52 -12.46
C THR A 78 3.35 1.38 -11.56
N PHE A 79 2.33 1.62 -10.74
CA PHE A 79 1.77 0.62 -9.83
C PHE A 79 0.25 0.75 -9.75
N TYR A 80 -0.40 -0.34 -9.37
CA TYR A 80 -1.81 -0.37 -9.00
C TYR A 80 -1.95 -0.04 -7.52
N THR A 81 -3.00 0.69 -7.16
CA THR A 81 -3.36 0.96 -5.77
C THR A 81 -4.77 0.47 -5.49
N GLY A 82 -4.91 -0.42 -4.52
CA GLY A 82 -6.18 -0.80 -3.90
C GLY A 82 -6.32 -0.19 -2.52
N ILE A 83 -7.40 0.55 -2.30
CA ILE A 83 -7.75 1.13 -1.00
C ILE A 83 -9.01 0.44 -0.48
N GLY A 84 -8.94 -0.07 0.74
CA GLY A 84 -10.08 -0.58 1.49
C GLY A 84 -10.31 0.25 2.74
N ILE A 85 -11.56 0.64 3.00
CA ILE A 85 -11.95 1.28 4.27
C ILE A 85 -12.88 0.34 5.04
N GLY A 86 -12.63 0.16 6.32
CA GLY A 86 -13.52 -0.59 7.19
C GLY A 86 -12.85 -1.01 8.48
N GLU A 87 -13.48 -1.92 9.19
CA GLU A 87 -12.95 -2.39 10.47
C GLU A 87 -11.70 -3.27 10.31
N VAL A 88 -10.92 -3.33 11.38
CA VAL A 88 -9.81 -4.26 11.58
C VAL A 88 -10.19 -5.17 12.74
N THR A 89 -10.17 -6.48 12.51
CA THR A 89 -10.58 -7.51 13.48
C THR A 89 -9.42 -7.92 14.37
N ILE A 90 -8.22 -8.05 13.79
CA ILE A 90 -6.98 -8.32 14.54
C ILE A 90 -6.24 -6.98 14.68
N SER A 91 -6.28 -6.39 15.87
CA SER A 91 -5.67 -5.08 16.15
C SER A 91 -4.45 -5.16 17.06
N ASN A 92 -3.73 -6.28 17.05
CA ASN A 92 -2.44 -6.37 17.73
C ASN A 92 -1.36 -5.71 16.85
N PHE A 93 -1.10 -4.42 17.07
CA PHE A 93 -0.15 -3.63 16.30
C PHE A 93 1.33 -3.97 16.58
N GLU A 94 1.61 -4.95 17.44
CA GLU A 94 2.94 -5.59 17.49
C GLU A 94 3.19 -6.51 16.29
N LEU A 95 2.11 -6.97 15.63
CA LEU A 95 2.17 -7.75 14.40
C LEU A 95 2.47 -6.85 13.19
N THR A 96 3.07 -7.44 12.17
CA THR A 96 3.27 -6.75 10.89
C THR A 96 1.94 -6.61 10.14
N VAL A 97 1.80 -5.57 9.32
CA VAL A 97 0.52 -5.23 8.66
C VAL A 97 -0.09 -6.39 7.86
N ASN A 98 0.73 -7.26 7.26
CA ASN A 98 0.27 -8.45 6.52
C ASN A 98 -0.30 -9.58 7.40
N GLN A 99 -0.09 -9.52 8.73
CA GLN A 99 -0.64 -10.45 9.71
C GLN A 99 -1.92 -9.90 10.37
N LEU A 100 -2.23 -8.62 10.16
CA LEU A 100 -3.51 -8.04 10.55
C LEU A 100 -4.60 -8.49 9.57
N ASP A 101 -5.85 -8.47 10.04
CA ASP A 101 -6.97 -8.89 9.23
C ASP A 101 -8.27 -8.17 9.59
N GLY A 102 -9.21 -8.15 8.65
CA GLY A 102 -10.52 -7.52 8.81
C GLY A 102 -11.09 -6.96 7.50
N PRO A 103 -12.33 -6.42 7.54
CA PRO A 103 -12.99 -5.82 6.39
C PRO A 103 -12.14 -4.84 5.58
N SER A 104 -11.32 -4.01 6.23
CA SER A 104 -10.41 -3.07 5.55
C SER A 104 -9.45 -3.80 4.59
N PHE A 105 -8.82 -4.87 5.06
CA PHE A 105 -7.87 -5.68 4.27
C PHE A 105 -8.57 -6.45 3.15
N HIS A 106 -9.74 -7.03 3.41
CA HIS A 106 -10.53 -7.71 2.39
C HIS A 106 -10.90 -6.78 1.24
N LYS A 107 -11.33 -5.55 1.56
CA LYS A 107 -11.67 -4.53 0.58
C LYS A 107 -10.45 -4.06 -0.19
N ALA A 108 -9.31 -3.81 0.46
CA ALA A 108 -8.07 -3.40 -0.22
C ALA A 108 -7.57 -4.48 -1.20
N ARG A 109 -7.59 -5.76 -0.79
CA ARG A 109 -7.25 -6.90 -1.66
C ARG A 109 -8.21 -7.00 -2.85
N LYS A 110 -9.51 -6.77 -2.65
CA LYS A 110 -10.49 -6.71 -3.75
C LYS A 110 -10.24 -5.53 -4.67
N ALA A 111 -9.91 -4.36 -4.11
CA ALA A 111 -9.67 -3.13 -4.85
C ALA A 111 -8.43 -3.25 -5.75
N VAL A 112 -7.30 -3.76 -5.26
CA VAL A 112 -6.09 -3.92 -6.08
C VAL A 112 -6.30 -4.96 -7.19
N LYS A 113 -7.08 -6.02 -6.94
CA LYS A 113 -7.47 -6.98 -7.98
C LYS A 113 -8.32 -6.33 -9.06
N LEU A 114 -9.30 -5.50 -8.67
CA LEU A 114 -10.14 -4.79 -9.64
C LEU A 114 -9.33 -3.76 -10.44
N ALA A 115 -8.40 -3.06 -9.78
CA ALA A 115 -7.46 -2.14 -10.41
C ALA A 115 -6.65 -2.83 -11.52
N LYS A 116 -6.11 -4.02 -11.24
CA LYS A 116 -5.40 -4.85 -12.22
C LYS A 116 -6.30 -5.32 -13.36
N GLN A 117 -7.54 -5.75 -13.06
CA GLN A 117 -8.48 -6.28 -14.05
C GLN A 117 -8.99 -5.21 -15.02
N LEU A 118 -9.20 -3.99 -14.53
CA LEU A 118 -9.72 -2.87 -15.32
C LEU A 118 -8.64 -1.91 -15.82
N ASP A 119 -7.37 -2.19 -15.51
CA ASP A 119 -6.21 -1.32 -15.73
C ASP A 119 -6.38 0.11 -15.17
N TYR A 120 -7.02 0.23 -14.01
CA TYR A 120 -7.11 1.49 -13.28
C TYR A 120 -5.94 1.64 -12.33
N SER A 121 -5.27 2.79 -12.30
CA SER A 121 -4.17 3.04 -11.36
C SER A 121 -4.62 2.99 -9.90
N LEU A 122 -5.88 3.33 -9.61
CA LEU A 122 -6.43 3.36 -8.26
C LEU A 122 -7.87 2.86 -8.23
N VAL A 123 -8.18 1.99 -7.27
CA VAL A 123 -9.56 1.61 -6.91
C VAL A 123 -9.73 1.78 -5.40
N LEU A 124 -10.86 2.34 -4.98
CA LEU A 124 -11.23 2.49 -3.58
C LEU A 124 -12.56 1.79 -3.31
N ILE A 125 -12.62 1.00 -2.24
CA ILE A 125 -13.81 0.30 -1.76
C ILE A 125 -14.04 0.68 -0.29
N LYS A 126 -15.22 1.24 0.00
CA LYS A 126 -15.67 1.58 1.36
C LYS A 126 -16.55 0.51 1.97
#